data_AF-A0A349GYG8-F1
#
_entry.id   AF-A0A349GYG8-F1
#
_cell.length_a   1.000
_cell.length_b   1.000
_cell.length_c   1.000
_cell.angle_alpha   90.00
_cell.angle_beta   90.00
_cell.angle_gamma   90.00
#
_symmetry.space_group_name_H-M   'P 1'
#
loop_
_entity.id
_entity.type
_entity.pdbx_description
1 polymer ?
#
loop_
_entity_poly.entity_id
_entity_poly.type
_entity_poly.pdbx_seq_one_letter_code
_entity_poly.pdbx_strand_id
1 'polypeptide(L)'
;NDDINACFIHPLSPSHYAAEGNILDHKGALDELISKAIGGVDSDDAHTRFFLYWRRWLENTVSSKAQYAKDLAYLPADTRIPDHSIWNHMTVTSAVAGCMDDSGSLKPSLLLFQLGPVQEFIAQARSTRDLWSGSYLLSWLMAHAMKAISDAVGPDAVIFPNLRGNGIFDALHRESMYSHT
;
A
#
# COMPACT_ATOMS: atom_id res chain seq x y z
N ASN A 1 -8.42 -28.47 20.18
CA ASN A 1 -8.41 -28.79 18.74
C ASN A 1 -9.14 -27.62 18.12
N ASP A 2 -8.53 -26.45 18.22
CA ASP A 2 -9.19 -25.18 17.96
C ASP A 2 -8.78 -24.79 16.55
N ASP A 3 -9.76 -24.73 15.66
CA ASP A 3 -9.59 -24.20 14.32
C ASP A 3 -8.97 -22.81 14.46
N ILE A 4 -7.68 -22.70 14.10
CA ILE A 4 -7.01 -21.41 13.90
C ILE A 4 -7.59 -20.83 12.61
N ASN A 5 -8.85 -20.41 12.66
CA ASN A 5 -9.48 -19.73 11.56
C ASN A 5 -8.93 -18.31 11.62
N ALA A 6 -7.93 -18.02 10.79
CA ALA A 6 -7.30 -16.71 10.69
C ALA A 6 -8.37 -15.68 10.31
N CYS A 7 -8.87 -14.97 11.31
CA CYS A 7 -10.01 -14.08 11.20
C CYS A 7 -9.52 -12.64 11.30
N PHE A 8 -9.56 -11.89 10.21
CA PHE A 8 -9.27 -10.46 10.20
C PHE A 8 -10.48 -9.65 10.64
N ILE A 9 -10.26 -8.69 11.53
CA ILE A 9 -11.27 -7.79 12.06
C ILE A 9 -11.03 -6.42 11.42
N HIS A 10 -11.98 -5.96 10.62
CA HIS A 10 -11.84 -4.67 9.95
C HIS A 10 -11.90 -3.52 10.98
N PRO A 11 -10.95 -2.58 11.00
CA PRO A 11 -10.85 -1.58 12.08
C PRO A 11 -12.03 -0.59 12.12
N LEU A 12 -12.73 -0.41 10.99
CA LEU A 12 -13.88 0.49 10.87
C LEU A 12 -15.22 -0.25 10.70
N SER A 13 -15.27 -1.57 10.90
CA SER A 13 -16.50 -2.35 10.77
C SER A 13 -16.56 -3.49 11.79
N PRO A 14 -17.73 -3.82 12.35
CA PRO A 14 -17.90 -5.03 13.16
C PRO A 14 -17.79 -6.33 12.33
N SER A 15 -17.57 -6.24 11.02
CA SER A 15 -17.42 -7.39 10.13
C SER A 15 -16.11 -8.14 10.38
N HIS A 16 -16.22 -9.46 10.44
CA HIS A 16 -15.10 -10.39 10.54
C HIS A 16 -14.89 -11.06 9.19
N TYR A 17 -13.66 -11.05 8.68
CA TYR A 17 -13.28 -11.76 7.48
C TYR A 17 -12.53 -13.04 7.89
N ALA A 18 -13.17 -14.19 7.71
CA ALA A 18 -12.54 -15.49 7.87
C ALA A 18 -12.25 -16.08 6.49
N ALA A 19 -11.09 -16.72 6.35
CA ALA A 19 -10.77 -17.46 5.12
C ALA A 19 -11.78 -18.58 4.86
N GLU A 20 -11.98 -18.93 3.59
CA GLU A 20 -12.82 -20.07 3.22
C GLU A 20 -12.14 -21.39 3.58
N GLY A 21 -12.56 -22.00 4.69
CA GLY A 21 -11.98 -23.26 5.18
C GLY A 21 -10.58 -23.06 5.80
N ASN A 22 -9.86 -24.16 5.99
CA ASN A 22 -8.51 -24.09 6.55
C ASN A 22 -7.50 -23.75 5.44
N ILE A 23 -7.11 -22.48 5.37
CA ILE A 23 -6.15 -21.99 4.37
C ILE A 23 -4.80 -22.74 4.39
N LEU A 24 -4.42 -23.35 5.52
CA LEU A 24 -3.19 -24.12 5.65
C LEU A 24 -3.22 -25.43 4.85
N ASP A 25 -4.39 -25.96 4.52
CA ASP A 25 -4.55 -27.13 3.65
C ASP A 25 -4.03 -26.85 2.24
N HIS A 26 -3.98 -25.57 1.86
CA HIS A 26 -3.53 -25.11 0.54
C HIS A 26 -2.15 -24.44 0.56
N LYS A 27 -1.37 -24.59 1.65
CA LYS A 27 -0.10 -23.86 1.85
C LYS A 27 0.86 -23.89 0.66
N GLY A 28 1.01 -25.04 -0.01
CA GLY A 28 1.93 -25.18 -1.14
C GLY A 28 1.49 -24.38 -2.37
N ALA A 29 0.18 -24.38 -2.65
CA ALA A 29 -0.39 -23.59 -3.75
C ALA A 29 -0.33 -22.07 -3.45
N LEU A 30 -0.52 -21.68 -2.18
CA LEU A 30 -0.42 -20.29 -1.76
C LEU A 30 1.01 -19.77 -1.85
N ASP A 31 1.99 -20.57 -1.41
CA ASP A 31 3.42 -20.23 -1.51
C ASP A 31 3.87 -20.04 -2.97
N GLU A 32 3.43 -20.94 -3.86
CA GLU A 32 3.68 -20.83 -5.30
C GLU A 32 3.03 -19.55 -5.88
N LEU A 33 1.82 -19.21 -5.45
CA LEU A 33 1.09 -18.03 -5.89
C LEU A 33 1.79 -16.74 -5.45
N ILE A 34 2.20 -16.64 -4.18
CA ILE A 34 2.95 -15.49 -3.65
C ILE A 34 4.28 -15.34 -4.39
N SER A 35 4.98 -16.45 -4.64
CA SER A 35 6.26 -16.48 -5.35
C SER A 35 6.12 -16.09 -6.83
N LYS A 36 5.01 -16.45 -7.47
CA LYS A 36 4.73 -16.07 -8.87
C LYS A 36 4.22 -14.64 -9.02
N ALA A 37 3.59 -14.08 -7.97
CA ALA A 37 3.00 -12.74 -8.02
C ALA A 37 4.03 -11.61 -8.23
N ILE A 38 5.29 -11.85 -7.92
CA ILE A 38 6.42 -10.95 -8.22
C ILE A 38 6.95 -11.08 -9.65
N GLY A 39 6.48 -12.07 -10.41
CA GLY A 39 6.88 -12.30 -11.80
C GLY A 39 6.48 -11.13 -12.71
N GLY A 40 7.32 -10.85 -13.71
CA GLY A 40 7.12 -9.75 -14.67
C GLY A 40 7.63 -8.38 -14.19
N VAL A 41 8.33 -8.31 -13.06
CA VAL A 41 9.14 -7.14 -12.68
C VAL A 41 10.55 -7.36 -13.22
N ASP A 42 10.83 -6.81 -14.40
CA ASP A 42 12.11 -6.93 -15.09
C ASP A 42 12.83 -5.57 -15.05
N SER A 43 13.50 -5.29 -13.94
CA SER A 43 14.32 -4.09 -13.77
C SER A 43 15.56 -4.40 -12.95
N ASP A 44 16.71 -4.01 -13.49
CA ASP A 44 18.00 -4.05 -12.81
C ASP A 44 18.13 -2.95 -11.75
N ASP A 45 17.30 -1.90 -11.85
CA ASP A 45 17.26 -0.81 -10.88
C ASP A 45 16.52 -1.25 -9.60
N ALA A 46 17.24 -1.28 -8.48
CA ALA A 46 16.70 -1.71 -7.21
C ALA A 46 15.52 -0.85 -6.74
N HIS A 47 15.55 0.46 -7.03
CA HIS A 47 14.51 1.39 -6.63
C HIS A 47 13.20 1.13 -7.39
N THR A 48 13.28 0.99 -8.71
CA THR A 48 12.14 0.61 -9.57
C THR A 48 11.59 -0.75 -9.20
N ARG A 49 12.46 -1.75 -8.97
CA ARG A 49 12.04 -3.09 -8.53
C ARG A 49 11.31 -3.05 -7.19
N PHE A 50 11.84 -2.30 -6.22
CA PHE A 50 11.19 -2.10 -4.93
C PHE A 50 9.82 -1.43 -5.09
N PHE A 51 9.74 -0.35 -5.86
CA PHE A 51 8.47 0.35 -6.13
C PHE A 51 7.42 -0.60 -6.72
N LEU A 52 7.80 -1.41 -7.71
CA LEU A 52 6.89 -2.35 -8.37
C LEU A 52 6.46 -3.50 -7.44
N TYR A 53 7.35 -4.02 -6.61
CA TYR A 53 6.99 -5.01 -5.58
C TYR A 53 6.02 -4.43 -4.55
N TRP A 54 6.37 -3.28 -3.98
CA TRP A 54 5.48 -2.56 -3.07
C TRP A 54 4.11 -2.35 -3.71
N ARG A 55 4.06 -1.90 -4.98
CA ARG A 55 2.83 -1.52 -5.67
C ARG A 55 1.98 -2.68 -6.16
N ARG A 56 2.57 -3.80 -6.61
CA ARG A 56 1.85 -4.86 -7.36
C ARG A 56 1.76 -6.20 -6.63
N TRP A 57 2.60 -6.48 -5.64
CA TRP A 57 2.71 -7.84 -5.09
C TRP A 57 1.38 -8.35 -4.52
N LEU A 58 0.68 -7.54 -3.70
CA LEU A 58 -0.65 -7.88 -3.21
C LEU A 58 -1.65 -8.03 -4.36
N GLU A 59 -1.76 -7.06 -5.26
CA GLU A 59 -2.76 -7.06 -6.34
C GLU A 59 -2.56 -8.27 -7.27
N ASN A 60 -1.33 -8.59 -7.63
CA ASN A 60 -0.99 -9.73 -8.46
C ASN A 60 -1.33 -11.05 -7.75
N THR A 61 -1.09 -11.11 -6.44
CA THR A 61 -1.42 -12.27 -5.61
C THR A 61 -2.94 -12.49 -5.63
N VAL A 62 -3.72 -11.47 -5.29
CA VAL A 62 -5.17 -11.59 -5.05
C VAL A 62 -6.00 -11.61 -6.33
N SER A 63 -5.47 -11.09 -7.44
CA SER A 63 -6.15 -11.08 -8.75
C SER A 63 -6.00 -12.39 -9.52
N SER A 64 -5.25 -13.37 -8.99
CA SER A 64 -5.16 -14.69 -9.61
C SER A 64 -6.53 -15.41 -9.57
N LYS A 65 -6.78 -16.29 -10.54
CA LYS A 65 -8.04 -17.07 -10.62
C LYS A 65 -8.13 -18.21 -9.59
N ALA A 66 -7.13 -18.34 -8.72
CA ALA A 66 -7.14 -19.39 -7.70
C ALA A 66 -8.23 -19.09 -6.66
N GLN A 67 -8.96 -20.13 -6.24
CA GLN A 67 -10.11 -20.01 -5.34
C GLN A 67 -9.77 -19.26 -4.04
N TYR A 68 -8.60 -19.51 -3.47
CA TYR A 68 -8.15 -18.98 -2.17
C TYR A 68 -7.32 -17.69 -2.26
N ALA A 69 -7.13 -17.14 -3.47
CA ALA A 69 -6.27 -15.97 -3.68
C ALA A 69 -6.76 -14.72 -2.95
N LYS A 70 -8.08 -14.55 -2.85
CA LYS A 70 -8.70 -13.38 -2.21
C LYS A 70 -8.46 -13.35 -0.70
N ASP A 71 -8.40 -14.52 -0.06
CA ASP A 71 -8.20 -14.63 1.38
C ASP A 71 -6.82 -14.15 1.81
N LEU A 72 -5.82 -14.26 0.92
CA LEU A 72 -4.48 -13.72 1.15
C LEU A 72 -4.49 -12.22 1.40
N ALA A 73 -5.46 -11.46 0.88
CA ALA A 73 -5.56 -10.02 1.09
C ALA A 73 -5.76 -9.66 2.58
N TYR A 74 -6.43 -10.55 3.31
CA TYR A 74 -6.92 -10.30 4.66
C TYR A 74 -6.32 -11.25 5.69
N LEU A 75 -5.25 -11.97 5.36
CA LEU A 75 -4.53 -12.72 6.39
C LEU A 75 -3.98 -11.75 7.44
N PRO A 76 -4.32 -11.95 8.73
CA PRO A 76 -3.87 -11.06 9.80
C PRO A 76 -2.36 -11.22 10.02
N ALA A 77 -1.69 -10.12 10.35
CA ALA A 77 -0.27 -10.18 10.69
C ALA A 77 -0.01 -10.86 12.05
N ASP A 78 -0.90 -10.66 13.01
CA ASP A 78 -0.91 -11.32 14.31
C ASP A 78 -2.29 -11.94 14.53
N THR A 79 -2.35 -13.25 14.73
CA THR A 79 -3.62 -13.97 14.93
C THR A 79 -4.28 -13.66 16.27
N ARG A 80 -3.54 -13.11 17.25
CA ARG A 80 -4.07 -12.72 18.57
C ARG A 80 -4.69 -11.32 18.54
N ILE A 81 -4.23 -10.47 17.62
CA ILE A 81 -4.69 -9.09 17.42
C ILE A 81 -4.87 -8.87 15.92
N PRO A 82 -5.94 -9.42 15.31
CA PRO A 82 -6.06 -9.48 13.86
C PRO A 82 -6.70 -8.22 13.26
N ASP A 83 -6.21 -7.04 13.65
CA ASP A 83 -6.74 -5.73 13.28
C ASP A 83 -6.08 -5.12 12.01
N HIS A 84 -5.02 -5.75 11.52
CA HIS A 84 -4.34 -5.37 10.28
C HIS A 84 -3.88 -6.61 9.51
N SER A 85 -3.85 -6.49 8.18
CA SER A 85 -3.35 -7.55 7.31
C SER A 85 -1.82 -7.62 7.36
N ILE A 86 -1.27 -8.78 7.01
CA ILE A 86 0.17 -8.99 6.85
C ILE A 86 0.80 -8.00 5.87
N TRP A 87 0.06 -7.54 4.86
CA TRP A 87 0.52 -6.56 3.87
C TRP A 87 0.74 -5.17 4.48
N ASN A 88 -0.14 -4.74 5.38
CA ASN A 88 0.02 -3.49 6.11
C ASN A 88 1.24 -3.59 7.06
N HIS A 89 1.37 -4.72 7.76
CA HIS A 89 2.50 -4.97 8.64
C HIS A 89 3.82 -4.89 7.87
N MET A 90 3.94 -5.61 6.75
CA MET A 90 5.13 -5.59 5.90
C MET A 90 5.47 -4.19 5.39
N THR A 91 4.47 -3.41 4.99
CA THR A 91 4.67 -2.03 4.52
C THR A 91 5.28 -1.15 5.61
N VAL A 92 4.75 -1.21 6.83
CA VAL A 92 5.27 -0.43 7.97
C VAL A 92 6.65 -0.94 8.40
N THR A 93 6.85 -2.26 8.47
CA THR A 93 8.15 -2.86 8.80
C THR A 93 9.22 -2.46 7.79
N SER A 94 8.90 -2.43 6.49
CA SER A 94 9.79 -1.95 5.43
C SER A 94 10.15 -0.47 5.62
N ALA A 95 9.16 0.40 5.86
CA ALA A 95 9.39 1.83 6.09
C ALA A 95 10.29 2.10 7.32
N VAL A 96 10.06 1.37 8.41
CA VAL A 96 10.88 1.46 9.63
C VAL A 96 12.29 0.93 9.36
N ALA A 97 12.43 -0.20 8.66
CA ALA A 97 13.74 -0.74 8.29
C ALA A 97 14.56 0.25 7.45
N GLY A 98 13.92 1.02 6.57
CA GLY A 98 14.53 2.12 5.80
C GLY A 98 15.07 3.27 6.65
N CYS A 99 14.72 3.35 7.94
CA CYS A 99 15.21 4.38 8.87
C CYS A 99 16.49 3.96 9.63
N MET A 100 17.09 2.82 9.29
CA MET A 100 18.32 2.35 9.92
C MET A 100 19.54 3.07 9.32
N ASP A 101 20.45 3.56 10.16
CA ASP A 101 21.69 4.17 9.69
C ASP A 101 22.79 3.12 9.39
N ASP A 102 23.93 3.55 8.85
CA ASP A 102 25.07 2.68 8.51
C ASP A 102 25.64 1.91 9.72
N SER A 103 25.35 2.33 10.94
CA SER A 103 25.76 1.64 12.17
C SER A 103 24.77 0.56 12.62
N GLY A 104 23.65 0.40 11.92
CA GLY A 104 22.56 -0.49 12.31
C GLY A 104 21.63 0.11 13.37
N SER A 105 21.75 1.41 13.67
CA SER A 105 20.91 2.08 14.66
C SER A 105 19.64 2.60 14.00
N LEU A 106 18.49 2.26 14.57
CA LEU A 106 17.19 2.72 14.09
C LEU A 106 16.99 4.20 14.45
N LYS A 107 16.83 5.07 13.46
CA LYS A 107 16.61 6.52 13.63
C LYS A 107 15.38 7.01 12.87
N PRO A 108 14.16 6.58 13.27
CA PRO A 108 12.95 6.97 12.59
C PRO A 108 12.58 8.42 12.92
N SER A 109 12.05 9.14 11.96
CA SER A 109 11.50 10.48 12.13
C SER A 109 10.11 10.54 11.52
N LEU A 110 9.17 11.21 12.19
CA LEU A 110 7.83 11.40 11.69
C LEU A 110 7.68 12.81 11.12
N LEU A 111 7.37 12.89 9.82
CA LEU A 111 7.04 14.14 9.14
C LEU A 111 5.53 14.31 9.08
N LEU A 112 5.01 15.40 9.66
CA LEU A 112 3.64 15.85 9.44
C LEU A 112 3.67 17.03 8.47
N PHE A 113 3.08 16.85 7.30
CA PHE A 113 2.97 17.88 6.28
C PHE A 113 1.50 18.24 6.04
N GLN A 114 1.19 19.53 5.93
CA GLN A 114 -0.16 20.02 5.69
C GLN A 114 -0.14 21.15 4.65
N LEU A 115 -1.06 21.07 3.68
CA LEU A 115 -1.35 22.14 2.73
C LEU A 115 -2.68 22.80 3.13
N GLY A 116 -2.70 24.12 3.32
CA GLY A 116 -3.92 24.84 3.70
C GLY A 116 -3.75 26.36 3.70
N PRO A 117 -4.86 27.12 3.85
CA PRO A 117 -6.20 26.69 4.27
C PRO A 117 -7.07 26.11 3.14
N VAL A 118 -7.49 24.84 3.28
CA VAL A 118 -8.25 24.10 2.25
C VAL A 118 -9.67 24.65 2.07
N GLN A 119 -10.39 24.86 3.17
CA GLN A 119 -11.79 25.28 3.12
C GLN A 119 -11.94 26.69 2.55
N GLU A 120 -11.08 27.62 2.97
CA GLU A 120 -11.10 28.99 2.46
C GLU A 120 -10.79 29.05 0.96
N PHE A 121 -9.87 28.21 0.48
CA PHE A 121 -9.54 28.10 -0.94
C PHE A 121 -10.73 27.57 -1.75
N ILE A 122 -11.34 26.47 -1.31
CA ILE A 122 -12.48 25.83 -2.01
C ILE A 122 -13.71 26.75 -1.99
N ALA A 123 -13.93 27.50 -0.89
CA ALA A 123 -15.05 28.42 -0.74
C ALA A 123 -15.05 29.60 -1.74
N GLN A 124 -13.92 29.89 -2.39
CA GLN A 124 -13.86 30.93 -3.44
C GLN A 124 -14.50 30.52 -4.77
N ALA A 125 -14.85 29.24 -4.94
CA ALA A 125 -15.45 28.73 -6.17
C ALA A 125 -16.82 29.38 -6.46
N ARG A 126 -17.03 29.86 -7.70
CA ARG A 126 -18.29 30.47 -8.15
C ARG A 126 -19.14 29.54 -9.03
N SER A 127 -18.59 28.38 -9.36
CA SER A 127 -19.26 27.35 -10.14
C SER A 127 -18.82 25.95 -9.67
N THR A 128 -19.62 24.93 -9.97
CA THR A 128 -19.25 23.53 -9.71
C THR A 128 -17.93 23.14 -10.39
N ARG A 129 -17.64 23.72 -11.56
CA ARG A 129 -16.38 23.52 -12.28
C ARG A 129 -15.19 24.08 -11.48
N ASP A 130 -15.32 25.28 -10.92
CA ASP A 130 -14.26 25.88 -10.10
C ASP A 130 -14.04 25.08 -8.81
N LEU A 131 -15.14 24.63 -8.19
CA LEU A 131 -15.10 23.79 -6.99
C LEU A 131 -14.33 22.49 -7.23
N TRP A 132 -14.67 21.80 -8.33
CA TRP A 132 -14.00 20.57 -8.74
C TRP A 132 -12.53 20.82 -9.08
N SER A 133 -12.24 21.86 -9.88
CA SER A 133 -10.88 22.19 -10.31
C SER A 133 -10.00 22.57 -9.12
N GLY A 134 -10.54 23.32 -8.15
CA GLY A 134 -9.84 23.68 -6.92
C GLY A 134 -9.53 22.46 -6.05
N SER A 135 -10.50 21.57 -5.86
CA SER A 135 -10.30 20.32 -5.10
C SER A 135 -9.28 19.38 -5.77
N TYR A 136 -9.32 19.32 -7.11
CA TYR A 136 -8.36 18.55 -7.90
C TYR A 136 -6.96 19.16 -7.81
N LEU A 137 -6.83 20.49 -7.91
CA LEU A 137 -5.54 21.18 -7.79
C LEU A 137 -4.87 20.90 -6.44
N LEU A 138 -5.62 20.94 -5.33
CA LEU A 138 -5.10 20.59 -4.01
C LEU A 138 -4.59 19.14 -3.96
N SER A 139 -5.39 18.20 -4.48
CA SER A 139 -5.01 16.79 -4.57
C SER A 139 -3.77 16.58 -5.44
N TRP A 140 -3.67 17.31 -6.55
CA TRP A 140 -2.53 17.28 -7.47
C TRP A 140 -1.24 17.79 -6.82
N LEU A 141 -1.31 18.93 -6.14
CA LEU A 141 -0.17 19.47 -5.39
C LEU A 141 0.29 18.50 -4.29
N MET A 142 -0.65 17.85 -3.61
CA MET A 142 -0.32 16.84 -2.59
C MET A 142 0.29 15.59 -3.19
N ALA A 143 -0.22 15.11 -4.33
CA ALA A 143 0.39 14.00 -5.03
C ALA A 143 1.84 14.30 -5.45
N HIS A 144 2.14 15.54 -5.89
CA HIS A 144 3.51 15.96 -6.17
C HIS A 144 4.41 16.03 -4.93
N ALA A 145 3.91 16.55 -3.81
CA ALA A 145 4.66 16.56 -2.56
C ALA A 145 4.96 15.13 -2.07
N MET A 146 3.96 14.24 -2.12
CA MET A 146 4.11 12.83 -1.76
C MET A 146 5.06 12.10 -2.71
N LYS A 147 5.01 12.39 -4.03
CA LYS A 147 5.95 11.86 -5.01
C LYS A 147 7.40 12.23 -4.67
N ALA A 148 7.65 13.50 -4.35
CA ALA A 148 9.00 13.94 -3.99
C ALA A 148 9.56 13.19 -2.77
N ILE A 149 8.70 12.87 -1.79
CA ILE A 149 9.08 12.06 -0.62
C ILE A 149 9.28 10.60 -1.04
N SER A 150 8.32 10.00 -1.75
CA SER A 150 8.38 8.59 -2.12
C SER A 150 9.56 8.26 -3.05
N ASP A 151 9.93 9.18 -3.95
CA ASP A 151 11.10 9.03 -4.82
C ASP A 151 12.41 9.06 -4.04
N ALA A 152 12.44 9.73 -2.88
CA ALA A 152 13.64 9.91 -2.09
C ALA A 152 13.85 8.80 -1.06
N VAL A 153 12.78 8.33 -0.42
CA VAL A 153 12.86 7.38 0.72
C VAL A 153 11.99 6.13 0.56
N GLY A 154 11.28 5.98 -0.55
CA GLY A 154 10.39 4.86 -0.81
C GLY A 154 8.90 5.20 -0.59
N PRO A 155 7.98 4.60 -1.36
CA PRO A 155 6.54 4.87 -1.25
C PRO A 155 5.88 4.29 0.00
N ASP A 156 6.48 3.28 0.63
CA ASP A 156 6.05 2.69 1.90
C ASP A 156 6.27 3.61 3.10
N ALA A 157 7.18 4.58 3.00
CA ALA A 157 7.41 5.59 4.04
C ALA A 157 6.24 6.57 4.23
N VAL A 158 5.30 6.65 3.28
CA VAL A 158 4.12 7.51 3.38
C VAL A 158 3.00 6.74 4.12
N ILE A 159 2.94 6.97 5.44
CA ILE A 159 1.94 6.33 6.32
C ILE A 159 0.52 6.82 6.01
N PHE A 160 0.36 8.11 5.70
CA PHE A 160 -0.94 8.67 5.36
C PHE A 160 -0.80 9.86 4.38
N PRO A 161 -1.65 9.95 3.34
CA PRO A 161 -2.61 8.94 2.90
C PRO A 161 -1.92 7.72 2.26
N ASN A 162 -2.61 6.58 2.21
CA ASN A 162 -2.07 5.40 1.52
C ASN A 162 -1.91 5.69 0.02
N LEU A 163 -0.68 5.54 -0.49
CA LEU A 163 -0.35 5.78 -1.89
C LEU A 163 -0.73 4.61 -2.81
N ARG A 164 -0.90 3.40 -2.26
CA ARG A 164 -1.21 2.21 -3.05
C ARG A 164 -2.58 2.34 -3.70
N GLY A 165 -2.63 2.25 -5.03
CA GLY A 165 -3.87 2.41 -5.79
C GLY A 165 -4.35 3.86 -5.94
N ASN A 166 -3.56 4.86 -5.52
CA ASN A 166 -3.91 6.26 -5.74
C ASN A 166 -3.69 6.63 -7.22
N GLY A 167 -4.78 6.95 -7.92
CA GLY A 167 -4.72 7.19 -9.37
C GLY A 167 -3.89 8.40 -9.81
N ILE A 168 -3.82 9.47 -9.00
CA ILE A 168 -2.97 10.63 -9.33
C ILE A 168 -1.50 10.26 -9.15
N PHE A 169 -1.18 9.63 -8.03
CA PHE A 169 0.17 9.15 -7.73
C PHE A 169 0.68 8.17 -8.80
N ASP A 170 -0.15 7.21 -9.20
CA ASP A 170 0.17 6.25 -10.26
C ASP A 170 0.38 6.96 -11.62
N ALA A 171 -0.45 7.96 -11.95
CA ALA A 171 -0.29 8.73 -13.16
C ALA A 171 1.02 9.52 -13.20
N LEU A 172 1.47 10.07 -12.06
CA LEU A 172 2.74 10.79 -11.95
C LEU A 172 3.97 9.89 -12.12
N HIS A 173 3.83 8.57 -11.90
CA HIS A 173 4.91 7.59 -12.07
C HIS A 173 4.80 6.78 -13.37
N ARG A 174 3.85 7.11 -14.26
CA ARG A 174 3.59 6.37 -15.50
C ARG A 174 4.84 6.24 -16.37
N GLU A 175 5.50 7.35 -16.65
CA GLU A 175 6.65 7.39 -17.55
C GLU A 175 7.95 6.93 -16.87
N SER A 176 8.03 7.00 -15.52
CA SER A 176 9.25 6.68 -14.77
C SER A 176 9.29 5.24 -14.25
N MET A 177 8.27 4.80 -13.51
CA MET A 177 8.28 3.48 -12.87
C MET A 177 7.57 2.43 -13.72
N TYR A 178 6.43 2.79 -14.31
CA TYR A 178 5.59 1.84 -15.04
C TYR A 178 6.02 1.61 -16.50
N SER A 179 6.99 2.36 -17.01
CA SER A 179 7.62 2.10 -18.31
C SER A 179 8.45 0.81 -18.33
N HIS A 180 8.77 0.25 -17.16
CA HIS A 180 9.56 -0.97 -16.97
C HIS A 180 8.70 -2.24 -16.77
N THR A 181 7.42 -2.19 -17.12
CA THR A 181 6.47 -3.31 -17.00
C THR A 181 5.66 -3.49 -18.27
#